data_AF-A0A941JEJ6-F1
#
_entry.id   AF-A0A941JEJ6-F1
#
_cell.length_a   1.000
_cell.length_b   1.000
_cell.length_c   1.000
_cell.angle_alpha   90.00
_cell.angle_beta   90.00
_cell.angle_gamma   90.00
#
_symmetry.space_group_name_H-M   'P 1'
#
loop_
_entity.id
_entity.type
_entity.pdbx_description
1 polymer ?
#
loop_
_entity_poly.entity_id
_entity_poly.type
_entity_poly.pdbx_seq_one_letter_code
_entity_poly.pdbx_strand_id
1 'polypeptide(L)' 'MDEKRKEDWQSWVELAFLSHGLAVPPDAQRAVARTLMRLSAVAAEIAPREDGHD' A
#
# COMPACT_ATOMS: atom_id res chain seq x y z
N MET A 1 9.39 10.73 6.84
CA MET A 1 8.05 10.09 6.92
C MET A 1 7.80 9.16 5.74
N ASP A 2 8.19 9.56 4.52
CA ASP A 2 8.05 8.72 3.31
C ASP A 2 8.82 7.40 3.33
N GLU A 3 10.05 7.38 3.86
CA GLU A 3 10.87 6.16 3.89
C GLU A 3 10.21 5.06 4.75
N LYS A 4 9.70 5.43 5.93
CA LYS A 4 8.97 4.51 6.83
C LYS A 4 7.70 3.97 6.18
N ARG A 5 6.91 4.82 5.51
CA ARG A 5 5.71 4.39 4.78
C ARG A 5 6.04 3.44 3.63
N LYS A 6 7.17 3.66 2.97
CA LYS A 6 7.63 2.81 1.87
C LYS A 6 8.06 1.42 2.36
N GLU A 7 8.77 1.36 3.48
CA GLU A 7 9.12 0.10 4.16
C GLU A 7 7.86 -0.65 4.61
N ASP A 8 6.89 0.06 5.21
CA ASP A 8 5.61 -0.52 5.63
C ASP A 8 4.85 -1.15 4.45
N TRP A 9 4.74 -0.45 3.32
CA TRP A 9 4.08 -0.97 2.12
C TRP A 9 4.80 -2.18 1.52
N GLN A 10 6.13 -2.22 1.58
CA GLN A 10 6.90 -3.35 1.08
C GLN A 10 6.64 -4.60 1.94
N SER A 11 6.68 -4.49 3.27
CA SER A 11 6.38 -5.59 4.17
C SER A 11 4.94 -6.10 4.03
N TRP A 12 3.98 -5.20 3.82
CA TRP A 12 2.59 -5.57 3.55
C TRP A 12 2.42 -6.38 2.27
N VAL A 13 3.10 -5.96 1.19
CA VAL A 13 3.05 -6.66 -0.10
C VAL A 13 3.71 -8.04 -0.01
N GLU A 14 4.87 -8.13 0.64
CA GLU A 14 5.56 -9.40 0.90
C GLU A 14 4.66 -10.36 1.69
N LEU A 15 4.04 -9.90 2.78
CA LEU A 15 3.11 -10.69 3.58
C LEU A 15 1.89 -11.13 2.77
N ALA A 16 1.29 -10.24 1.98
CA ALA A 16 0.13 -10.55 1.16
C ALA A 16 0.45 -11.64 0.13
N PHE A 17 1.58 -11.56 -0.56
CA PHE A 17 1.99 -12.58 -1.52
C PHE A 17 2.29 -13.93 -0.86
N LEU A 18 2.99 -13.92 0.28
CA LEU A 18 3.24 -15.14 1.06
C LEU A 18 1.93 -15.81 1.50
N SER A 19 0.97 -15.02 2.00
CA SER A 19 -0.31 -15.52 2.50
C SER A 19 -1.19 -16.13 1.40
N HIS A 20 -1.02 -15.69 0.15
CA HIS A 20 -1.76 -16.20 -1.00
C HIS A 20 -0.95 -17.20 -1.84
N GLY A 21 0.25 -17.60 -1.40
CA GLY A 21 1.11 -18.54 -2.15
C GLY A 21 1.59 -18.01 -3.50
N LEU A 22 1.67 -16.68 -3.67
CA LEU A 22 2.04 -16.05 -4.92
C LEU A 22 3.56 -15.91 -5.02
N ALA A 23 4.16 -16.69 -5.92
CA ALA A 23 5.59 -16.60 -6.24
C ALA A 23 5.85 -15.43 -7.20
N VAL A 24 5.89 -14.22 -6.66
CA VAL A 24 6.15 -12.98 -7.42
C VAL A 24 7.62 -12.57 -7.27
N PRO A 25 8.35 -12.25 -8.36
CA PRO A 25 9.74 -11.78 -8.26
C PRO A 25 9.87 -10.50 -7.43
N PRO A 26 10.96 -10.30 -6.66
CA PRO A 26 11.14 -9.13 -5.78
C PRO A 26 10.96 -7.78 -6.48
N ASP A 27 11.39 -7.65 -7.74
CA ASP A 27 11.20 -6.41 -8.51
C ASP A 27 9.74 -6.11 -8.81
N ALA A 28 8.94 -7.14 -9.09
CA ALA A 28 7.50 -6.99 -9.27
C ALA A 28 6.81 -6.65 -7.93
N GLN A 29 7.27 -7.23 -6.81
CA GLN A 29 6.75 -6.87 -5.49
C GLN A 29 7.02 -5.40 -5.15
N ARG A 30 8.25 -4.91 -5.42
CA ARG A 30 8.62 -3.51 -5.26
C ARG A 30 7.80 -2.57 -6.15
N ALA A 31 7.48 -2.99 -7.38
CA ALA A 31 6.61 -2.23 -8.27
C ALA A 31 5.18 -2.14 -7.71
N VAL A 32 4.63 -3.24 -7.20
CA VAL A 32 3.29 -3.28 -6.57
C VAL A 32 3.24 -2.39 -5.34
N ALA A 33 4.23 -2.48 -4.43
CA ALA A 33 4.31 -1.63 -3.24
C ALA A 33 4.29 -0.13 -3.60
N ARG A 34 5.07 0.28 -4.60
CA ARG A 34 5.07 1.68 -5.09
C ARG A 34 3.72 2.11 -5.64
N THR A 35 3.04 1.24 -6.39
CA THR A 35 1.71 1.53 -6.94
C THR A 35 0.67 1.69 -5.83
N LEU A 36 0.65 0.76 -4.86
CA LEU A 36 -0.26 0.83 -3.72
C LEU A 36 -0.03 2.08 -2.88
N MET A 37 1.23 2.46 -2.66
CA MET A 37 1.57 3.71 -1.99
C MET A 37 0.97 4.93 -2.72
N ARG A 38 1.11 5.01 -4.05
CA ARG A 38 0.51 6.11 -4.84
C ARG A 38 -1.01 6.10 -4.78
N LEU A 39 -1.63 4.92 -4.86
CA LEU A 39 -3.08 4.79 -4.75
C LEU A 39 -3.59 5.18 -3.36
N SER A 40 -2.84 4.91 -2.30
CA SER A 40 -3.22 5.29 -0.93
C SER A 40 -3.27 6.82 -0.75
N ALA A 41 -2.39 7.56 -1.43
CA ALA A 41 -2.44 9.02 -1.42
C ALA A 41 -3.72 9.53 -2.10
N VAL A 42 -4.03 9.00 -3.29
CA VAL A 42 -5.26 9.36 -4.02
C VAL A 42 -6.51 8.95 -3.23
N ALA A 43 -6.50 7.78 -2.58
CA ALA A 43 -7.62 7.32 -1.76
C ALA A 43 -7.88 8.24 -0.56
N ALA A 44 -6.82 8.82 0.04
CA ALA A 44 -6.96 9.79 1.12
C ALA A 44 -7.59 11.12 0.66
N GLU A 45 -7.45 11.48 -0.62
CA GLU A 45 -8.08 12.67 -1.21
C GLU A 45 -9.56 12.42 -1.57
N ILE A 46 -9.95 11.16 -1.81
CA ILE A 46 -11.32 10.76 -2.18
C ILE A 46 -12.14 10.34 -0.96
N ALA A 47 -11.49 9.90 0.12
CA ALA A 47 -12.17 9.46 1.33
C ALA A 47 -13.16 10.55 1.78
N PRO A 48 -14.45 10.22 1.98
CA PRO A 48 -15.41 11.20 2.44
C PRO A 48 -14.86 11.83 3.71
N ARG A 49 -14.81 13.16 3.75
CA ARG A 49 -14.71 13.85 5.03
C ARG A 49 -15.84 13.27 5.85
N GLU A 50 -15.51 12.71 7.01
CA GLU A 50 -16.51 12.44 8.02
C GLU A 50 -17.11 13.82 8.35
N ASP A 51 -18.14 14.21 7.59
CA ASP A 51 -18.96 15.37 7.92
C ASP A 51 -19.57 15.00 9.26
N GLY A 52 -19.01 15.62 10.30
CA GLY A 52 -19.41 15.43 11.68
C GLY A 52 -20.93 15.57 11.75
N HIS A 53 -21.59 14.46 12.05
CA HIS A 53 -22.97 14.47 12.46
C HIS A 53 -22.98 14.94 13.92
N ASP A 54 -23.07 16.25 14.11
CA ASP A 54 -23.47 16.90 15.36
C ASP A 54 -25.01 16.95 15.43
#